data_AF-A0A2I0TLB9-F1
#
_entry.id   AF-A0A2I0TLB9-F1
#
_cell.length_a   1.000
_cell.length_b   1.000
_cell.length_c   1.000
_cell.angle_alpha   90.00
_cell.angle_beta   90.00
_cell.angle_gamma   90.00
#
_symmetry.space_group_name_H-M   'P 1'
#
loop_
_entity.id
_entity.type
_entity.pdbx_description
1 polymer ?
#
loop_
_entity_poly.entity_id
_entity_poly.type
_entity_poly.pdbx_seq_one_letter_code
_entity_poly.pdbx_strand_id
1 'polypeptide(L)'
;MAEAEPDDHSGSLYFRRSLLNGSRRHGFEMSPLGKDSLEALRTLAFSENPGLQQSAALYYLHMSQHMSVPLPVEHLEPFYALLRSADLEVQQMSSLSLVNFLLEGNIDKELVVQMGLLEPILDLLESEDPTVQCNSCACTMTLAVSADTD
;
A
#
# COMPACT_ATOMS: atom_id res chain seq x y z
N MET A 1 -40.56 11.71 -15.45
CA MET A 1 -39.81 11.58 -14.19
C MET A 1 -38.87 10.42 -14.43
N ALA A 2 -37.63 10.71 -14.81
CA ALA A 2 -36.63 9.68 -15.11
C ALA A 2 -35.91 9.37 -13.80
N GLU A 3 -36.00 8.13 -13.34
CA GLU A 3 -35.18 7.61 -12.24
C GLU A 3 -33.73 7.54 -12.74
N ALA A 4 -32.85 8.29 -12.09
CA ALA A 4 -31.42 8.23 -12.33
C ALA A 4 -30.88 6.97 -11.61
N GLU A 5 -30.16 6.13 -12.35
CA GLU A 5 -29.45 4.97 -11.80
C GLU A 5 -28.40 5.41 -10.76
N PRO A 6 -28.14 4.59 -9.72
CA PRO A 6 -27.19 4.94 -8.68
C PRO A 6 -25.75 4.82 -9.18
N ASP A 7 -24.98 5.90 -9.04
CA ASP A 7 -23.54 5.98 -9.28
C ASP A 7 -22.74 4.96 -8.44
N ASP A 8 -22.03 4.06 -9.13
CA ASP A 8 -21.12 3.03 -8.61
C ASP A 8 -19.97 3.59 -7.74
N HIS A 9 -19.75 4.91 -7.77
CA HIS A 9 -18.76 5.61 -6.95
C HIS A 9 -19.08 5.64 -5.44
N SER A 10 -20.31 5.34 -5.04
CA SER A 10 -20.68 5.35 -3.62
C SER A 10 -19.98 4.24 -2.84
N GLY A 11 -19.83 3.03 -3.40
CA GLY A 11 -19.27 1.88 -2.70
C GLY A 11 -17.81 2.08 -2.27
N SER A 12 -16.97 2.60 -3.17
CA SER A 12 -15.56 2.91 -2.89
C SER A 12 -15.42 4.03 -1.85
N LEU A 13 -16.27 5.07 -1.92
CA LEU A 13 -16.24 6.17 -0.95
C LEU A 13 -16.74 5.77 0.44
N TYR A 14 -17.76 4.92 0.55
CA TYR A 14 -18.20 4.37 1.83
C TYR A 14 -17.13 3.48 2.45
N PHE A 15 -16.44 2.67 1.64
CA PHE A 15 -15.36 1.82 2.10
C PHE A 15 -14.12 2.65 2.52
N ARG A 16 -13.70 3.62 1.71
CA ARG A 16 -12.64 4.61 2.01
C ARG A 16 -12.95 5.38 3.30
N ARG A 17 -14.22 5.73 3.53
CA ARG A 17 -14.65 6.42 4.75
C ARG A 17 -14.80 5.50 5.95
N SER A 18 -15.09 4.20 5.74
CA SER A 18 -15.16 3.20 6.82
C SER A 18 -13.76 2.83 7.33
N LEU A 19 -12.79 2.62 6.43
CA LEU A 19 -11.38 2.38 6.80
C LEU A 19 -10.76 3.58 7.54
N LEU A 20 -11.08 4.81 7.12
CA LEU A 20 -10.50 6.02 7.72
C LEU A 20 -11.26 6.52 8.97
N ASN A 21 -12.58 6.32 9.08
CA ASN A 21 -13.35 6.73 10.27
C ASN A 21 -13.46 5.67 11.37
N GLY A 22 -13.03 4.42 11.12
CA GLY A 22 -12.96 3.36 12.14
C GLY A 22 -12.13 3.76 13.36
N SER A 23 -11.20 4.71 13.22
CA SER A 23 -10.29 5.15 14.29
C SER A 23 -10.91 6.09 15.34
N ARG A 24 -12.20 6.45 15.28
CA ARG A 24 -12.76 7.46 16.21
C ARG A 24 -14.10 7.18 16.90
N ARG A 25 -14.74 6.02 16.76
CA ARG A 25 -15.97 5.74 17.56
C ARG A 25 -16.05 4.28 18.02
N HIS A 26 -15.68 4.08 19.28
CA HIS A 26 -16.06 2.99 20.19
C HIS A 26 -15.84 1.55 19.71
N GLY A 27 -14.81 0.90 20.25
CA GLY A 27 -14.95 -0.43 20.86
C GLY A 27 -14.87 -1.67 19.95
N PHE A 28 -14.34 -1.55 18.73
CA PHE A 28 -13.87 -2.72 17.99
C PHE A 28 -12.43 -2.43 17.56
N GLU A 29 -11.46 -2.90 18.35
CA GLU A 29 -10.08 -3.01 17.87
C GLU A 29 -10.09 -4.04 16.73
N MET A 30 -10.40 -3.60 15.50
CA MET A 30 -9.86 -4.32 14.35
C MET A 30 -8.35 -4.20 14.51
N SER A 31 -7.71 -5.31 14.89
CA SER A 31 -6.27 -5.41 14.72
C SER A 31 -6.00 -4.96 13.29
N PRO A 32 -5.20 -3.90 13.08
CA PRO A 32 -4.99 -3.36 11.72
C PRO A 32 -4.46 -4.44 10.75
N LEU A 33 -3.84 -5.46 11.34
CA LEU A 33 -3.24 -6.63 10.73
C LEU A 33 -4.08 -7.91 10.90
N GLY A 34 -5.39 -7.78 11.16
CA GLY A 34 -6.31 -8.91 11.29
C GLY A 34 -6.51 -9.64 9.96
N LYS A 35 -6.86 -10.93 10.01
CA LYS A 35 -7.11 -11.73 8.80
C LYS A 35 -8.19 -11.13 7.91
N ASP A 36 -9.26 -10.59 8.50
CA ASP A 36 -10.36 -9.99 7.76
C ASP A 36 -9.96 -8.68 7.08
N SER A 37 -9.07 -7.88 7.68
CA SER A 37 -8.54 -6.66 7.05
C SER A 37 -7.62 -7.01 5.89
N LEU A 38 -6.77 -8.03 6.05
CA LEU A 38 -5.89 -8.51 4.99
C LEU A 38 -6.68 -9.02 3.76
N GLU A 39 -7.71 -9.84 3.94
CA GLU A 39 -8.51 -10.37 2.82
C GLU A 39 -9.27 -9.26 2.07
N ALA A 40 -9.78 -8.25 2.81
CA ALA A 40 -10.35 -7.07 2.18
C ALA A 40 -9.30 -6.30 1.37
N LEU A 41 -8.10 -6.08 1.92
CA LEU A 41 -7.01 -5.40 1.21
C LEU A 41 -6.55 -6.16 -0.03
N ARG A 42 -6.50 -7.50 0.02
CA ARG A 42 -6.23 -8.33 -1.17
C ARG A 42 -7.29 -8.07 -2.23
N THR A 43 -8.57 -8.19 -1.88
CA THR A 43 -9.68 -7.98 -2.81
C THR A 43 -9.59 -6.62 -3.51
N LEU A 44 -9.23 -5.57 -2.78
CA LEU A 44 -9.11 -4.22 -3.32
C LEU A 44 -7.84 -4.02 -4.16
N ALA A 45 -6.71 -4.57 -3.71
CA ALA A 45 -5.43 -4.46 -4.42
C ALA A 45 -5.46 -5.17 -5.78
N PHE A 46 -6.14 -6.31 -5.87
CA PHE A 46 -6.28 -7.10 -7.09
C PHE A 46 -7.50 -6.71 -7.95
N SER A 47 -8.28 -5.72 -7.54
CA SER A 47 -9.44 -5.25 -8.31
C SER A 47 -9.00 -4.52 -9.58
N GLU A 48 -9.73 -4.68 -10.67
CA GLU A 48 -9.52 -3.90 -11.91
C GLU A 48 -9.97 -2.43 -11.80
N ASN A 49 -10.76 -2.10 -10.77
CA ASN A 49 -11.22 -0.74 -10.50
C ASN A 49 -10.11 0.09 -9.79
N PRO A 50 -9.58 1.15 -10.43
CA PRO A 50 -8.53 1.98 -9.84
C PRO A 50 -8.92 2.60 -8.50
N GLY A 51 -10.18 3.02 -8.32
CA GLY A 51 -10.66 3.60 -7.07
C GLY A 51 -10.64 2.63 -5.88
N LEU A 52 -10.77 1.33 -6.15
CA LEU A 52 -10.62 0.29 -5.11
C LEU A 52 -9.14 0.06 -4.77
N GLN A 53 -8.27 0.00 -5.78
CA GLN A 53 -6.82 -0.07 -5.57
C GLN A 53 -6.31 1.14 -4.77
N GLN A 54 -6.77 2.35 -5.11
CA GLN A 54 -6.45 3.58 -4.39
C GLN A 54 -6.87 3.51 -2.92
N SER A 55 -8.00 2.87 -2.62
CA SER A 55 -8.46 2.68 -1.24
C SER A 55 -7.50 1.78 -0.45
N ALA A 56 -6.98 0.72 -1.07
CA ALA A 56 -5.96 -0.14 -0.45
C ALA A 56 -4.60 0.57 -0.31
N ALA A 57 -4.14 1.28 -1.35
CA ALA A 57 -2.88 2.02 -1.31
C ALA A 57 -2.90 3.14 -0.26
N LEU A 58 -4.01 3.88 -0.14
CA LEU A 58 -4.18 4.90 0.89
C LEU A 58 -4.17 4.30 2.30
N TYR A 59 -4.74 3.11 2.48
CA TYR A 59 -4.68 2.41 3.75
C TYR A 59 -3.23 2.08 4.13
N TYR A 60 -2.45 1.51 3.21
CA TYR A 60 -1.03 1.24 3.44
C TYR A 60 -0.21 2.50 3.72
N LEU A 61 -0.52 3.61 3.04
CA LEU A 61 0.14 4.89 3.29
C LEU A 61 -0.12 5.37 4.71
N HIS A 62 -1.37 5.29 5.15
CA HIS A 62 -1.73 5.63 6.52
C HIS A 62 -1.02 4.71 7.54
N MET A 63 -0.97 3.40 7.30
CA MET A 63 -0.24 2.47 8.17
C MET A 63 1.25 2.84 8.25
N SER A 64 1.87 3.15 7.12
CA SER A 64 3.31 3.47 7.05
C SER A 64 3.71 4.70 7.86
N GLN A 65 2.76 5.60 8.13
CA GLN A 65 2.96 6.84 8.88
C GLN A 65 2.66 6.72 10.38
N HIS A 66 1.92 5.68 10.79
CA HIS A 66 1.35 5.61 12.13
C HIS A 66 1.66 4.31 12.88
N MET A 67 2.15 3.28 12.19
CA MET A 67 2.51 2.01 12.82
C MET A 67 3.96 1.98 13.28
N SER A 68 4.14 1.50 14.50
CA SER A 68 5.44 1.16 15.08
C SER A 68 5.67 -0.36 15.14
N VAL A 69 4.85 -1.14 14.41
CA VAL A 69 4.93 -2.60 14.37
C VAL A 69 5.34 -3.05 12.98
N PRO A 70 6.14 -4.12 12.87
CA PRO A 70 6.50 -4.68 11.57
C PRO A 70 5.26 -5.08 10.76
N LEU A 71 5.30 -4.81 9.46
CA LEU A 71 4.30 -5.24 8.51
C LEU A 71 4.44 -6.76 8.31
N PRO A 72 3.37 -7.54 8.56
CA PRO A 72 3.40 -8.98 8.35
C PRO A 72 3.64 -9.35 6.88
N VAL A 73 4.31 -10.48 6.66
CA VAL A 73 4.71 -10.96 5.33
C VAL A 73 3.53 -11.12 4.37
N GLU A 74 2.34 -11.42 4.89
CA GLU A 74 1.15 -11.63 4.07
C GLU A 74 0.67 -10.35 3.38
N HIS A 75 1.07 -9.17 3.87
CA HIS A 75 0.76 -7.90 3.23
C HIS A 75 1.63 -7.60 2.02
N LEU A 76 2.75 -8.31 1.83
CA LEU A 76 3.69 -8.06 0.74
C LEU A 76 3.12 -8.44 -0.64
N GLU A 77 2.24 -9.44 -0.70
CA GLU A 77 1.56 -9.82 -1.94
C GLU A 77 0.58 -8.74 -2.44
N PRO A 78 -0.37 -8.22 -1.63
CA PRO A 78 -1.15 -7.03 -2.00
C PRO A 78 -0.26 -5.85 -2.41
N PHE A 79 0.86 -5.67 -1.71
CA PHE A 79 1.79 -4.59 -1.98
C PHE A 79 2.43 -4.71 -3.37
N TYR A 80 2.87 -5.91 -3.74
CA TYR A 80 3.38 -6.21 -5.07
C TYR A 80 2.35 -5.83 -6.15
N ALA A 81 1.08 -6.21 -5.96
CA ALA A 81 0.01 -5.90 -6.90
C ALA A 81 -0.20 -4.38 -7.06
N LEU A 82 -0.20 -3.63 -5.95
CA LEU A 82 -0.39 -2.18 -5.98
C LEU A 82 0.79 -1.44 -6.63
N LEU A 83 2.04 -1.89 -6.39
CA LEU A 83 3.22 -1.32 -7.06
C LEU A 83 3.18 -1.50 -8.58
N ARG A 84 2.57 -2.59 -9.06
CA ARG A 84 2.38 -2.91 -10.48
C ARG A 84 1.09 -2.31 -11.08
N SER A 85 0.36 -1.50 -10.33
CA SER A 85 -0.87 -0.87 -10.83
C SER A 85 -0.58 0.02 -12.04
N ALA A 86 -1.52 0.08 -12.98
CA ALA A 86 -1.49 1.03 -14.10
C ALA A 86 -1.97 2.43 -13.69
N ASP A 87 -2.54 2.59 -12.49
CA ASP A 87 -2.99 3.87 -11.95
C ASP A 87 -1.83 4.59 -11.25
N LEU A 88 -1.54 5.81 -11.72
CA LEU A 88 -0.41 6.59 -11.23
C LEU A 88 -0.56 6.98 -9.75
N GLU A 89 -1.77 7.29 -9.28
CA GLU A 89 -2.01 7.67 -7.89
C GLU A 89 -1.77 6.47 -6.97
N VAL A 90 -2.17 5.27 -7.40
CA VAL A 90 -1.87 4.01 -6.71
C VAL A 90 -0.36 3.79 -6.62
N GLN A 91 0.38 3.96 -7.71
CA GLN A 91 1.85 3.80 -7.70
C GLN A 91 2.52 4.83 -6.78
N GLN A 92 2.09 6.09 -6.79
CA GLN A 92 2.63 7.15 -5.93
C GLN A 92 2.41 6.84 -4.44
N MET A 93 1.18 6.46 -4.06
CA MET A 93 0.88 6.10 -2.67
C MET A 93 1.63 4.85 -2.24
N SER A 94 1.66 3.81 -3.07
CA SER A 94 2.26 2.52 -2.72
C SER A 94 3.79 2.60 -2.62
N SER A 95 4.43 3.28 -3.58
CA SER A 95 5.88 3.50 -3.53
C SER A 95 6.29 4.35 -2.33
N LEU A 96 5.55 5.43 -2.00
CA LEU A 96 5.82 6.24 -0.81
C LEU A 96 5.64 5.43 0.48
N SER A 97 4.59 4.60 0.53
CA SER A 97 4.34 3.72 1.68
C SER A 97 5.49 2.75 1.90
N LEU A 98 6.04 2.18 0.82
CA LEU A 98 7.18 1.26 0.89
C LEU A 98 8.44 1.95 1.42
N VAL A 99 8.73 3.16 0.94
CA VAL A 99 9.85 3.97 1.45
C VAL A 99 9.73 4.14 2.96
N ASN A 100 8.56 4.56 3.44
CA ASN A 100 8.32 4.76 4.86
C ASN A 100 8.52 3.45 5.65
N PHE A 101 7.95 2.33 5.19
CA PHE A 101 8.12 1.06 5.89
C PHE A 101 9.59 0.59 5.94
N LEU A 102 10.36 0.81 4.88
CA LEU A 102 11.78 0.47 4.83
C LEU A 102 12.62 1.35 5.76
N LEU A 103 12.36 2.67 5.76
CA LEU A 103 13.09 3.62 6.60
C LEU A 103 12.82 3.41 8.09
N GLU A 104 11.58 3.10 8.45
CA GLU A 104 11.18 2.82 9.84
C GLU A 104 11.56 1.39 10.28
N GLY A 105 12.15 0.57 9.40
CA GLY A 105 12.50 -0.82 9.71
C GLY A 105 11.29 -1.73 9.95
N ASN A 106 10.11 -1.31 9.48
CA ASN A 106 8.86 -2.05 9.61
C ASN A 106 8.73 -3.16 8.54
N ILE A 107 9.58 -3.19 7.52
CA ILE A 107 9.72 -4.32 6.59
C ILE A 107 11.18 -4.76 6.59
N ASP A 108 11.41 -6.07 6.78
CA ASP A 108 12.73 -6.66 6.66
C ASP A 108 13.21 -6.61 5.20
N LYS A 109 14.43 -6.11 4.99
CA LYS A 109 15.05 -5.99 3.66
C LYS A 109 15.20 -7.36 2.99
N GLU A 110 15.48 -8.41 3.76
CA GLU A 110 15.59 -9.77 3.21
C GLU A 110 14.22 -10.26 2.69
N LEU A 111 13.13 -9.95 3.41
CA LEU A 111 11.77 -10.30 2.96
C LEU A 111 11.39 -9.58 1.67
N VAL A 112 11.82 -8.33 1.47
CA VAL A 112 11.59 -7.62 0.19
C VAL A 112 12.19 -8.38 -0.98
N VAL A 113 13.40 -8.93 -0.80
CA VAL A 113 14.07 -9.72 -1.84
C VAL A 113 13.39 -11.07 -2.01
N GLN A 114 13.15 -11.80 -0.92
CA GLN A 114 12.57 -13.14 -0.97
C GLN A 114 11.15 -13.16 -1.54
N MET A 115 10.36 -12.11 -1.29
CA MET A 115 8.98 -11.99 -1.79
C MET A 115 8.89 -11.37 -3.18
N GLY A 116 10.03 -11.08 -3.83
CA GLY A 116 10.07 -10.62 -5.23
C GLY A 116 9.70 -9.14 -5.42
N LEU A 117 9.62 -8.33 -4.36
CA LEU A 117 9.29 -6.91 -4.47
C LEU A 117 10.39 -6.11 -5.20
N LEU A 118 11.60 -6.66 -5.35
CA LEU A 118 12.66 -5.98 -6.09
C LEU A 118 12.28 -5.76 -7.56
N GLU A 119 11.56 -6.68 -8.20
CA GLU A 119 11.12 -6.55 -9.60
C GLU A 119 10.27 -5.29 -9.83
N PRO A 120 9.12 -5.09 -9.14
CA PRO A 120 8.33 -3.89 -9.33
C PRO A 120 9.06 -2.61 -8.87
N ILE A 121 9.95 -2.68 -7.88
CA ILE A 121 10.77 -1.51 -7.50
C ILE A 121 11.65 -1.10 -8.69
N LEU A 122 12.37 -2.04 -9.29
CA LEU A 122 13.25 -1.76 -10.44
C LEU A 122 12.46 -1.23 -11.64
N ASP A 123 11.28 -1.79 -11.92
CA ASP A 123 10.41 -1.26 -12.97
C ASP A 123 10.00 0.20 -12.71
N LEU A 124 9.68 0.54 -11.45
CA LEU A 124 9.29 1.91 -11.07
C LEU A 124 10.46 2.91 -11.12
N LEU A 125 11.73 2.47 -11.14
CA LEU A 125 12.86 3.37 -11.41
C LEU A 125 12.83 3.94 -12.83
N GLU A 126 12.23 3.21 -13.76
CA GLU A 126 12.09 3.61 -15.16
C GLU A 126 10.81 4.43 -15.41
N SER A 127 10.04 4.75 -14.36
CA SER A 127 8.84 5.56 -14.46
C SER A 127 9.14 6.97 -14.98
N GLU A 128 8.26 7.48 -15.84
CA GLU A 128 8.28 8.89 -16.30
C GLU A 128 7.75 9.86 -15.23
N ASP A 129 7.07 9.35 -14.19
CA ASP A 129 6.62 10.18 -13.07
C ASP A 129 7.76 10.39 -12.06
N PRO A 130 8.17 11.64 -11.82
CA PRO A 130 9.32 11.94 -10.97
C PRO A 130 9.10 11.55 -9.50
N THR A 131 7.85 11.54 -9.02
CA THR A 131 7.55 11.13 -7.64
C THR A 131 7.73 9.62 -7.49
N VAL A 132 7.15 8.82 -8.38
CA VAL A 132 7.32 7.36 -8.40
C VAL A 132 8.79 6.98 -8.54
N GLN A 133 9.50 7.59 -9.50
CA GLN A 133 10.92 7.34 -9.72
C GLN A 133 11.77 7.67 -8.49
N CYS A 134 11.52 8.83 -7.85
CA CYS A 134 12.24 9.24 -6.65
C CYS A 134 12.00 8.27 -5.49
N ASN A 135 10.75 7.85 -5.26
CA ASN A 135 10.41 6.88 -4.23
C ASN A 135 11.11 5.54 -4.48
N SER A 136 11.12 5.06 -5.72
CA SER A 136 11.83 3.82 -6.08
C SER A 136 13.35 3.94 -5.88
N CYS A 137 13.93 5.08 -6.22
CA CYS A 137 15.35 5.38 -5.94
C CYS A 137 15.64 5.32 -4.43
N ALA A 138 14.77 5.90 -3.60
CA ALA A 138 14.90 5.81 -2.15
C ALA A 138 14.77 4.38 -1.62
N CYS A 139 13.84 3.57 -2.16
CA CYS A 139 13.71 2.15 -1.82
C CYS A 139 15.01 1.39 -2.13
N THR A 140 15.54 1.51 -3.35
CA THR A 140 16.77 0.81 -3.76
C THR A 140 17.99 1.26 -2.97
N MET A 141 18.13 2.55 -2.70
CA MET A 141 19.19 3.07 -1.81
C MET A 141 19.08 2.46 -0.41
N THR A 142 17.87 2.42 0.15
CA THR A 142 17.64 1.87 1.49
C THR A 142 17.94 0.36 1.55
N LEU A 143 17.59 -0.39 0.50
CA LEU A 143 17.89 -1.82 0.40
C LEU A 143 19.39 -2.10 0.23
N ALA A 144 20.09 -1.25 -0.54
CA ALA A 144 21.52 -1.38 -0.81
C ALA A 144 22.40 -1.03 0.40
N VAL A 145 21.91 -0.18 1.30
CA VAL A 145 22.57 0.07 2.59
C VAL A 145 22.40 -1.17 3.46
N SER A 146 23.34 -2.10 3.38
CA SER A 146 23.56 -3.07 4.45
C SER A 146 23.93 -2.29 5.71
N ALA A 147 23.36 -2.67 6.86
CA ALA A 147 24.01 -2.33 8.11
C ALA A 147 25.33 -3.11 8.10
N ASP A 148 26.40 -2.49 7.59
CA ASP A 148 27.76 -2.93 7.85
C ASP A 148 27.97 -2.73 9.36
N THR A 149 27.50 -3.70 10.14
CA THR A 149 27.88 -3.82 11.54
C THR A 149 29.32 -4.33 11.57
N ASP A 150 30.24 -3.42 11.86
CA ASP A 150 31.43 -3.70 12.67
C ASP A 150 31.05 -4.44 13.97
#